data_AF-A0A2E2IRI5-F1
#
_entry.id   AF-A0A2E2IRI5-F1
#
_cell.length_a   1.000
_cell.length_b   1.000
_cell.length_c   1.000
_cell.angle_alpha   90.00
_cell.angle_beta   90.00
_cell.angle_gamma   90.00
#
_symmetry.space_group_name_H-M   'P 1'
#
loop_
_entity.id
_entity.type
_entity.pdbx_description
1 polymer ?
#
loop_
_entity_poly.entity_id
_entity_poly.type
_entity_poly.pdbx_seq_one_letter_code
_entity_poly.pdbx_strand_id
1 'polypeptide(L)' 'GRESMSEATQALCFLAGANSIFTGDKLLTAPNAGDDTDAALLAKLGMTALQGEEPARACKVSEPAE' A
#
# COMPACT_ATOMS: atom_id res chain seq x y z
N GLY A 1 10.40 4.83 -3.78
CA GLY A 1 9.25 5.16 -4.65
C GLY A 1 8.31 6.11 -3.93
N ARG A 2 7.36 5.58 -3.14
CA ARG A 2 6.59 6.38 -2.17
C ARG A 2 7.40 6.72 -0.92
N GLU A 3 8.30 5.82 -0.51
CA GLU A 3 9.22 6.03 0.63
C GLU A 3 10.04 7.34 0.53
N SER A 4 10.33 7.80 -0.70
CA SER A 4 11.06 9.06 -0.95
C SER A 4 10.14 10.29 -1.08
N MET A 5 8.82 10.12 -1.01
CA MET A 5 7.83 11.20 -1.10
C MET A 5 7.43 11.68 0.30
N SER A 6 7.28 12.99 0.47
CA SER A 6 6.72 13.55 1.71
C SER A 6 5.26 13.12 1.89
N GLU A 7 4.78 13.10 3.14
CA GLU A 7 3.37 12.83 3.44
C GLU A 7 2.42 13.77 2.67
N ALA A 8 2.80 15.05 2.53
CA ALA A 8 2.02 16.04 1.79
C ALA A 8 1.91 15.70 0.30
N THR A 9 3.00 15.24 -0.33
CA THR A 9 2.96 14.80 -1.73
C THR A 9 2.08 13.57 -1.89
N GLN A 10 2.15 12.61 -0.96
CA GLN A 10 1.30 11.43 -1.01
C GLN A 10 -0.18 11.79 -0.82
N ALA A 11 -0.49 12.70 0.11
CA ALA A 11 -1.84 13.23 0.30
C ALA A 11 -2.39 13.91 -0.97
N LEU A 12 -1.55 14.69 -1.67
CA LEU A 12 -1.92 15.30 -2.95
C LEU A 12 -2.20 14.25 -4.03
N CYS A 13 -1.46 13.13 -4.06
CA CYS A 13 -1.76 12.04 -4.99
C CYS A 13 -3.14 11.44 -4.73
N PHE A 14 -3.51 11.21 -3.46
CA PHE A 14 -4.86 10.75 -3.11
C PHE A 14 -5.93 11.77 -3.49
N LEU A 15 -5.69 13.07 -3.24
CA LEU A 15 -6.58 14.15 -3.65
C LEU A 15 -6.75 14.22 -5.18
N ALA A 16 -5.68 13.95 -5.94
CA ALA A 16 -5.67 13.92 -7.39
C ALA A 16 -6.37 12.68 -7.99
N GLY A 17 -6.85 11.75 -7.14
CA GLY A 17 -7.63 10.58 -7.56
C GLY A 17 -6.89 9.24 -7.48
N ALA A 18 -5.66 9.20 -6.99
CA ALA A 18 -5.05 7.91 -6.64
C ALA A 18 -5.89 7.24 -5.53
N ASN A 19 -6.22 5.97 -5.70
CA ASN A 19 -7.07 5.22 -4.77
C ASN A 19 -6.54 3.82 -4.45
N SER A 20 -5.29 3.53 -4.85
CA SER A 20 -4.63 2.24 -4.64
C SER A 20 -3.13 2.45 -4.47
N ILE A 21 -2.54 1.73 -3.52
CA ILE A 21 -1.09 1.74 -3.23
C ILE A 21 -0.61 0.30 -2.96
N PHE A 22 0.70 0.08 -3.11
CA PHE A 22 1.35 -1.13 -2.60
C PHE A 22 1.68 -0.95 -1.12
N THR A 23 1.27 -1.92 -0.31
CA THR A 23 1.57 -2.06 1.11
C THR A 23 2.64 -3.15 1.31
N GLY A 24 3.33 -3.12 2.45
CA GLY A 24 4.41 -4.03 2.84
C GLY A 24 5.79 -3.39 2.74
N ASP A 25 6.81 -4.08 3.24
CA ASP A 25 8.17 -3.53 3.41
C ASP A 25 8.96 -3.36 2.10
N LYS A 26 8.59 -4.09 1.05
CA LYS A 26 9.32 -4.10 -0.22
C LYS A 26 8.42 -4.23 -1.44
N LEU A 27 8.89 -3.63 -2.52
CA LEU A 27 8.44 -3.85 -3.90
C LEU A 27 9.17 -5.06 -4.49
N LEU A 28 9.14 -5.20 -5.83
CA LEU A 28 9.83 -6.29 -6.53
C LEU A 28 11.35 -6.27 -6.32
N THR A 29 11.98 -5.08 -6.35
CA THR A 29 13.45 -4.93 -6.31
C THR A 29 13.93 -3.80 -5.41
N ALA A 30 13.02 -3.12 -4.72
CA ALA A 30 13.30 -1.91 -3.96
C ALA A 30 12.49 -1.88 -2.65
N PRO A 31 12.94 -1.14 -1.62
CA PRO A 31 12.14 -0.91 -0.42
C PRO A 31 10.86 -0.12 -0.73
N ASN A 32 9.85 -0.30 0.12
CA ASN A 32 8.56 0.38 0.06
C ASN A 32 8.27 1.13 1.38
N ALA A 33 7.28 2.03 1.35
CA ALA A 33 6.72 2.55 2.59
C ALA A 33 6.02 1.41 3.33
N GLY A 34 6.50 1.07 4.53
CA GLY A 34 6.01 -0.07 5.29
C GLY A 34 4.57 0.09 5.78
N ASP A 35 3.95 -1.02 6.17
CA ASP A 35 2.51 -1.11 6.52
C ASP A 35 2.10 -0.10 7.61
N ASP A 36 2.92 0.07 8.64
CA ASP A 36 2.62 0.99 9.75
C ASP A 36 2.59 2.46 9.29
N THR A 37 3.45 2.81 8.32
CA THR A 37 3.52 4.18 7.78
C THR A 37 2.30 4.46 6.91
N ASP A 38 1.89 3.48 6.11
CA ASP A 38 0.70 3.58 5.26
C ASP A 38 -0.58 3.67 6.09
N ALA A 39 -0.71 2.84 7.13
CA ALA A 39 -1.84 2.89 8.06
C ALA A 39 -1.93 4.25 8.77
N ALA A 40 -0.80 4.79 9.24
CA ALA A 40 -0.75 6.11 9.88
C ALA A 40 -1.13 7.24 8.91
N LEU A 41 -0.66 7.19 7.66
CA LEU A 41 -1.02 8.16 6.64
C LEU A 41 -2.52 8.12 6.31
N LEU A 42 -3.09 6.94 6.08
CA LEU A 42 -4.51 6.78 5.80
C LEU A 42 -5.38 7.31 6.95
N ALA A 43 -5.00 7.00 8.20
CA ALA A 43 -5.68 7.51 9.39
C ALA A 43 -5.65 9.04 9.48
N LYS A 44 -4.50 9.67 9.21
CA LYS A 44 -4.37 11.15 9.16
C LYS A 44 -5.24 11.78 8.09
N LEU A 45 -5.39 11.11 6.94
CA LEU A 45 -6.21 11.58 5.82
C LEU A 45 -7.71 11.25 5.97
N GLY A 46 -8.10 10.53 7.03
CA GLY A 46 -9.48 10.09 7.23
C GLY A 46 -9.94 9.05 6.20
N MET A 47 -9.00 8.34 5.57
CA MET A 47 -9.26 7.32 4.57
C MET A 47 -9.29 5.93 5.22
N THR A 48 -10.09 5.03 4.65
CA THR A 48 -10.15 3.63 5.09
C THR A 48 -9.65 2.73 3.97
N ALA A 49 -8.83 1.75 4.32
CA ALA A 49 -8.41 0.71 3.38
C ALA A 49 -9.65 -0.07 2.88
N LEU A 50 -9.58 -0.56 1.65
CA LEU A 50 -10.66 -1.35 1.08
C LEU A 50 -10.96 -2.56 1.96
N GLN A 51 -12.20 -2.70 2.40
CA GLN A 51 -12.66 -3.87 3.16
C GLN A 51 -13.11 -4.95 2.16
N GLY A 52 -12.32 -6.00 2.00
CA GLY A 52 -12.61 -7.09 1.06
C GLY A 52 -11.39 -7.94 0.75
N GLU A 53 -11.55 -8.95 -0.10
CA GLU A 53 -10.43 -9.77 -0.57
C GLU A 53 -9.48 -8.91 -1.41
N GLU A 54 -8.23 -8.79 -0.98
CA GLU A 54 -7.22 -8.02 -1.70
C GLU A 54 -6.95 -8.67 -3.07
N PRO A 55 -7.22 -8.00 -4.19
CA PRO A 55 -7.15 -8.63 -5.51
C PRO A 55 -5.73 -9.11 -5.88
N ALA A 56 -4.69 -8.57 -5.24
CA ALA A 56 -3.30 -8.91 -5.50
C ALA A 56 -2.70 -9.97 -4.56
N ARG A 57 -3.32 -10.28 -3.41
CA ARG A 57 -2.83 -11.33 -2.48
C ARG A 57 -3.49 -12.69 -2.65
N ALA A 58 -4.52 -12.81 -3.50
CA ALA A 58 -5.19 -14.09 -3.81
C ALA A 58 -4.26 -15.16 -4.42
N CYS A 59 -3.03 -14.81 -4.82
CA CYS A 59 -1.99 -15.75 -5.22
C CYS A 59 -1.21 -16.33 -4.02
N LYS A 60 -1.88 -16.97 -3.07
CA LYS A 60 -1.27 -17.97 -2.17
C LYS A 60 -2.29 -19.02 -1.71
N VAL A 61 -2.68 -19.94 -2.61
CA VAL A 61 -2.82 -21.38 -2.31
C VAL A 61 -2.63 -22.17 -3.61
N SER A 62 -1.38 -22.36 -4.04
CA SER A 62 -0.99 -23.54 -4.82
C SER A 62 0.53 -23.72 -4.76
N GLU A 63 1.05 -23.99 -3.57
CA GLU A 63 2.28 -24.78 -3.48
C GLU A 63 1.84 -26.25 -3.59
N PRO A 64 2.14 -26.98 -4.69
CA PRO A 64 2.20 -28.42 -4.59
C PRO A 64 3.45 -28.76 -3.78
N ALA A 65 3.27 -29.55 -2.74
CA ALA A 65 4.37 -30.27 -2.14
C ALA A 65 4.95 -31.23 -3.19
N GLU A 66 6.19 -31.03 -3.57
CA GLU A 66 7.11 -32.09 -4.02
C GLU A 66 8.53 -31.76 -3.55
#